data_AF-A0A9X9A2A9-F1
#
_entry.id   AF-A0A9X9A2A9-F1
#
_cell.length_a   1.000
_cell.length_b   1.000
_cell.length_c   1.000
_cell.angle_alpha   90.00
_cell.angle_beta   90.00
_cell.angle_gamma   90.00
#
_symmetry.space_group_name_H-M   'P 1'
#
loop_
_entity.id
_entity.type
_entity.pdbx_description
1 polymer ?
#
loop_
_entity_poly.entity_id
_entity_poly.type
_entity_poly.pdbx_seq_one_letter_code
_entity_poly.pdbx_strand_id
1 'polypeptide(L)' 'MDFLSAEYLSALLAIIVIDLVLAGDNAIVIGLAARRLPKDQQKKVIIWGTIGAIAIRALATLVVVW' A
#
# COMPACT_ATOMS: atom_id res chain seq x y z
N MET A 1 6.15 -7.62 -24.33
CA MET A 1 5.17 -7.44 -23.24
C MET A 1 4.18 -6.41 -23.70
N ASP A 2 3.00 -6.84 -24.17
CA ASP A 2 1.93 -5.90 -24.51
C ASP A 2 1.26 -5.44 -23.21
N PHE A 3 1.70 -4.29 -22.69
CA PHE A 3 1.17 -3.67 -21.47
C PHE A 3 -0.33 -3.32 -21.54
N LEU A 4 -0.95 -3.47 -22.70
CA LEU A 4 -2.39 -3.24 -22.93
C LEU A 4 -3.16 -4.54 -23.20
N SER A 5 -2.54 -5.72 -23.02
CA SER A 5 -3.26 -6.98 -23.16
C SER A 5 -4.31 -7.15 -22.06
N ALA A 6 -5.42 -7.83 -22.39
CA ALA A 6 -6.50 -8.09 -21.44
C ALA A 6 -6.01 -8.92 -20.23
N GLU A 7 -5.05 -9.83 -20.43
CA GLU A 7 -4.43 -10.60 -19.36
C GLU A 7 -3.57 -9.74 -18.45
N TYR A 8 -2.80 -8.78 -18.99
CA TYR A 8 -2.01 -7.87 -18.16
C TYR A 8 -2.91 -6.95 -17.32
N LEU A 9 -3.94 -6.37 -17.94
CA LEU A 9 -4.88 -5.48 -17.23
C LEU A 9 -5.69 -6.24 -16.17
N SER A 10 -6.13 -7.47 -16.46
CA SER A 10 -6.87 -8.28 -15.48
C SER A 10 -5.98 -8.71 -14.30
N ALA A 11 -4.73 -9.10 -14.56
CA ALA A 11 -3.76 -9.40 -13.51
C ALA A 11 -3.43 -8.18 -12.66
N LEU A 12 -3.17 -7.02 -13.28
CA LEU A 12 -2.92 -5.76 -12.57
C LEU A 12 -4.11 -5.35 -11.70
N LEU A 13 -5.32 -5.46 -12.23
CA LEU A 13 -6.54 -5.14 -11.50
C LEU A 13 -6.75 -6.08 -10.30
N ALA A 14 -6.50 -7.38 -10.47
CA ALA A 14 -6.55 -8.34 -9.38
C ALA A 14 -5.54 -7.99 -8.27
N ILE A 15 -4.30 -7.64 -8.62
CA ILE A 15 -3.27 -7.23 -7.65
C ILE A 15 -3.73 -5.98 -6.88
N ILE A 16 -4.24 -4.95 -7.58
CA ILE A 16 -4.72 -3.72 -6.93
C ILE A 16 -5.86 -4.02 -5.95
N VAL A 17 -6.82 -4.88 -6.34
CA VAL A 17 -7.96 -5.26 -5.49
C VAL A 17 -7.47 -6.01 -4.24
N ILE A 18 -6.58 -6.99 -4.42
CA ILE A 18 -6.01 -7.76 -3.31
C ILE A 18 -5.27 -6.83 -2.36
N ASP A 19 -4.43 -5.94 -2.88
CA ASP A 19 -3.65 -5.01 -2.06
C ASP A 19 -4.52 -4.02 -1.32
N LEU A 20 -5.63 -3.55 -1.91
CA LEU A 20 -6.57 -2.63 -1.26
C LEU A 20 -7.33 -3.31 -0.13
N VAL A 21 -7.81 -4.54 -0.36
CA VAL A 21 -8.46 -5.36 0.68
C VAL A 21 -7.49 -5.63 1.83
N LEU A 22 -6.24 -5.98 1.51
CA LEU A 22 -5.19 -6.25 2.49
C LEU A 22 -4.58 -4.97 3.11
N ALA A 23 -4.85 -3.78 2.55
CA ALA A 23 -4.35 -2.49 3.06
C ALA A 23 -5.16 -1.97 4.24
N GLY A 24 -6.42 -2.41 4.39
CA GLY A 24 -7.35 -1.90 5.39
C GLY A 24 -6.75 -1.90 6.80
N ASP A 25 -6.14 -3.02 7.19
CA ASP A 25 -5.57 -3.22 8.52
C ASP A 25 -4.40 -2.26 8.79
N ASN A 26 -3.54 -2.08 7.79
CA ASN A 26 -2.32 -1.26 7.89
C ASN A 26 -2.64 0.24 7.91
N ALA A 27 -3.60 0.68 7.09
CA ALA A 27 -4.06 2.08 7.09
C ALA A 27 -4.73 2.47 8.41
N ILE A 28 -5.49 1.55 9.01
CA ILE A 28 -6.11 1.74 10.32
C ILE A 28 -5.04 1.89 11.41
N VAL A 29 -4.02 1.03 11.43
CA VAL A 29 -2.92 1.12 12.41
C VAL A 29 -2.16 2.45 12.28
N ILE A 30 -1.82 2.88 11.07
CA ILE A 30 -1.15 4.18 10.82
C ILE A 30 -2.03 5.33 11.32
N GLY A 31 -3.33 5.30 11.03
CA GLY A 31 -4.29 6.31 11.50
C GLY A 31 -4.43 6.33 13.03
N LEU A 32 -4.51 5.17 13.67
CA LEU A 32 -4.58 5.05 15.13
C LEU A 32 -3.29 5.53 15.82
N ALA A 33 -2.13 5.24 15.23
CA ALA A 33 -0.84 5.75 15.72
C ALA A 33 -0.76 7.28 15.56
N ALA A 34 -1.16 7.81 14.41
CA ALA A 34 -1.17 9.25 14.14
C ALA A 34 -2.12 10.02 15.07
N ARG A 35 -3.27 9.44 15.46
CA ARG A 35 -4.27 10.10 16.33
C ARG A 35 -3.75 10.52 17.71
N ARG A 36 -2.66 9.91 18.20
CA ARG A 36 -2.04 10.27 19.50
C ARG A 36 -1.05 11.43 19.41
N LEU A 37 -0.77 11.93 18.20
CA LEU A 37 0.22 12.98 17.96
C LEU A 37 -0.42 14.37 17.79
N PRO A 38 0.34 15.45 18.05
CA PRO A 38 -0.03 16.82 17.70
C PRO A 38 -0.44 16.97 16.23
N LYS A 39 -1.44 17.81 15.92
CA LYS A 39 -2.06 17.89 14.58
C LYS A 39 -1.06 18.19 13.44
N ASP A 40 0.00 18.92 13.74
CA ASP A 40 1.11 19.24 12.83
C ASP A 40 1.97 18.01 12.49
N GLN A 41 2.05 17.02 13.38
CA GLN A 41 2.81 15.78 13.18
C GLN A 41 1.97 14.66 12.58
N GLN A 42 0.65 14.68 12.72
CA GLN A 42 -0.25 13.65 12.18
C GLN A 42 -0.07 13.47 10.66
N LYS A 43 -0.01 14.57 9.91
CA LYS A 43 0.22 14.52 8.46
C LYS A 43 1.57 13.88 8.12
N LYS A 44 2.63 14.23 8.87
CA LYS A 44 3.96 13.66 8.63
C LYS A 44 3.95 12.16 8.86
N VAL A 45 3.36 11.70 9.96
CA VAL A 45 3.28 10.27 10.29
C VAL A 45 2.42 9.50 9.29
N ILE A 46 1.30 10.05 8.86
CA ILE A 46 0.47 9.42 7.83
C ILE A 46 1.25 9.30 6.52
N ILE A 47 1.92 10.36 6.07
CA ILE A 47 2.69 10.35 4.82
C ILE A 47 3.85 9.36 4.89
N TRP A 48 4.72 9.48 5.91
CA TRP A 48 5.87 8.60 6.06
C TRP A 48 5.47 7.14 6.33
N GLY A 49 4.41 6.93 7.12
CA GLY A 49 3.85 5.60 7.39
C GLY A 49 3.28 4.95 6.13
N THR A 50 2.54 5.71 5.31
CA THR A 50 1.96 5.20 4.05
C THR A 50 3.05 4.88 3.03
N ILE A 51 4.03 5.77 2.85
CA ILE A 51 5.16 5.54 1.93
C ILE A 51 5.97 4.31 2.36
N GLY A 52 6.29 4.19 3.66
CA GLY A 52 7.00 3.04 4.19
C GLY A 52 6.23 1.73 4.01
N ALA A 53 4.93 1.73 4.29
CA ALA A 53 4.07 0.56 4.10
C ALA A 53 4.00 0.12 2.63
N ILE A 54 3.86 1.06 1.69
CA ILE A 54 3.88 0.77 0.25
C ILE A 54 5.24 0.21 -0.18
N ALA A 55 6.35 0.81 0.27
CA ALA A 55 7.69 0.35 -0.09
C ALA A 55 7.95 -1.08 0.39
N ILE A 56 7.61 -1.41 1.63
CA ILE A 56 7.72 -2.77 2.17
C ILE A 56 6.88 -3.75 1.36
N ARG A 57 5.64 -3.37 1.02
CA ARG A 57 4.72 -4.22 0.24
C ARG A 57 5.24 -4.46 -1.17
N ALA A 58 5.70 -3.42 -1.87
CA ALA A 58 6.30 -3.54 -3.19
C ALA A 58 7.54 -4.45 -3.15
N LEU A 59 8.40 -4.30 -2.14
CA LEU A 59 9.59 -5.12 -1.98
C LEU A 59 9.23 -6.58 -1.72
N ALA A 60 8.24 -6.83 -0.86
CA ALA A 60 7.73 -8.18 -0.60
C ALA A 60 7.12 -8.82 -1.85
N THR A 61 6.31 -8.08 -2.62
CA THR A 61 5.74 -8.57 -3.88
C THR A 61 6.83 -8.92 -4.88
N LEU A 62 7.87 -8.09 -5.02
CA LEU A 62 9.01 -8.39 -5.90
C LEU A 62 9.75 -9.66 -5.46
N VAL A 63 9.93 -9.87 -4.15
CA VAL A 63 10.57 -11.08 -3.60
C VAL A 63 9.72 -12.33 -3.79
N VAL A 64 8.39 -12.22 -3.73
CA VAL A 64 7.48 -13.38 -3.88
C VAL A 64 7.28 -13.75 -5.36
N VAL A 65 7.30 -12.75 -6.24
CA VAL A 65 7.08 -12.94 -7.69
C VAL A 65 8.36 -13.43 -8.41
N TRP A 66 9.55 -13.20 -7.84
CA TRP A 66 10.84 -13.60 -8.40
C TRP A 66 11.37 -14.89 -7.77
#